data_AF-A0A9D9UY47-F1
#
_entry.id   AF-A0A9D9UY47-F1
#
_cell.length_a   1.000
_cell.length_b   1.000
_cell.length_c   1.000
_cell.angle_alpha   90.00
_cell.angle_beta   90.00
_cell.angle_gamma   90.00
#
_symmetry.space_group_name_H-M   'P 1'
#
loop_
_entity.id
_entity.type
_entity.pdbx_description
1 polymer ?
#
loop_
_entity_poly.entity_id
_entity_poly.type
_entity_poly.pdbx_seq_one_letter_code
_entity_poly.pdbx_strand_id
1 'polypeptide(L)'
;MKISYNWLKSYIPDICEPDKLWDVFTFHLCEVESMDKMSDGDTIFDINILPNRAHDLLNHQGVAQELSALLDIEYKSPVDMYKIPTSKPTSLEVKIENDKCRRYMGRIVRNVKVGPSPEWVVKHLESVGQKSINNVVDATNIVMFDCGNPTHVFDAKKVGSTIRIKETGSQKKVSLLGGEEKDLKETDLVITDGEDNVLAIAGVKGGTRAEVDENTADIILEVANFDPVTVRKTGRGMGLFTDAIKRFENDLSPVRAEYAMRELSALIFEMCPDAEFEDIVDVFPDKQKWETRQDIEITTDYINKKLGSNFKEEEIENVLMRLRISFRREGEAFVVSPSVLRLDLIGPHDLVEEIGRVLGYDRVLPELPIIDFKPKTNEIFYRILSAKKKLTEDRFREVYTYAFTKKGEVYVAYGAKGKEALRTNLSDGLKQAYELNRLNAPLLGESEIKIFEVGNVFPAAGVEETHVAWMDKKGVQEMTLEEYTKDIEIGSSYDTVLPNSLELKSENFSPWSQYPFIVRDISMWVPSSTTESEVSEIIKENMGNLVVVGPSLVDSFEKEGKKSLAFRLVFQSFDRTLTDVEVAESMNSITKSLQDKGFEIR
;
A
#
# COMPACT_ATOMS: atom_id res chain seq x y z
N MET A 1 0.89 -9.15 -8.67
CA MET A 1 1.51 -10.35 -9.26
C MET A 1 1.01 -10.43 -10.68
N LYS A 2 1.92 -10.61 -11.64
CA LYS A 2 1.54 -10.76 -13.05
C LYS A 2 1.03 -12.17 -13.33
N ILE A 3 -0.12 -12.26 -13.99
CA ILE A 3 -0.76 -13.49 -14.45
C ILE A 3 -1.00 -13.39 -15.95
N SER A 4 -0.49 -14.36 -16.71
CA SER A 4 -0.69 -14.46 -18.15
C SER A 4 -2.03 -15.15 -18.46
N TYR A 5 -2.85 -14.50 -19.28
CA TYR A 5 -4.11 -15.06 -19.76
C TYR A 5 -3.89 -16.30 -20.62
N ASN A 6 -2.89 -16.31 -21.50
CA ASN A 6 -2.54 -17.49 -22.30
C ASN A 6 -2.05 -18.66 -21.45
N TRP A 7 -1.31 -18.38 -20.38
CA TRP A 7 -0.93 -19.42 -19.42
C TRP A 7 -2.15 -19.96 -18.67
N LEU A 8 -3.09 -19.11 -18.24
CA LEU A 8 -4.35 -19.59 -17.65
C LEU A 8 -5.12 -20.52 -18.61
N LYS A 9 -5.16 -20.21 -19.91
CA LYS A 9 -5.82 -21.03 -20.94
C LYS A 9 -5.30 -22.46 -21.03
N SER A 10 -4.06 -22.75 -20.63
CA SER A 10 -3.58 -24.14 -20.61
C SER A 10 -4.31 -24.98 -19.56
N TYR A 11 -4.80 -24.34 -18.50
CA TYR A 11 -5.53 -24.98 -17.41
C TYR A 11 -7.05 -24.91 -17.57
N ILE A 12 -7.54 -23.79 -18.11
CA ILE A 12 -8.97 -23.52 -18.29
C ILE A 12 -9.23 -23.05 -19.74
N PRO A 13 -9.30 -23.98 -20.72
CA PRO A 13 -9.42 -23.63 -22.14
C PRO A 13 -10.68 -22.82 -22.49
N ASP A 14 -11.75 -23.02 -21.73
CA ASP A 14 -13.05 -22.35 -21.91
C ASP A 14 -13.17 -21.06 -21.09
N ILE A 15 -12.04 -20.49 -20.62
CA ILE A 15 -12.02 -19.21 -19.91
C ILE A 15 -12.62 -18.09 -20.77
N CYS A 16 -13.38 -17.20 -20.13
CA CYS A 16 -14.01 -16.05 -20.79
C CYS A 16 -12.97 -15.02 -21.28
N GLU A 17 -13.44 -14.04 -22.06
CA GLU A 17 -12.60 -12.94 -22.57
C GLU A 17 -12.00 -12.07 -21.43
N PRO A 18 -10.82 -11.47 -21.61
CA PRO A 18 -10.11 -10.74 -20.56
C PRO A 18 -10.93 -9.66 -19.84
N ASP A 19 -11.76 -8.90 -20.57
CA ASP A 19 -12.58 -7.84 -19.97
C ASP A 19 -13.61 -8.39 -18.96
N LYS A 20 -14.16 -9.59 -19.21
CA LYS A 20 -15.06 -10.25 -18.24
C LYS A 20 -14.28 -10.83 -17.07
N LEU A 21 -13.05 -11.27 -17.31
CA LEU A 21 -12.20 -11.82 -16.27
C LEU A 21 -11.79 -10.74 -15.26
N TRP A 22 -11.60 -9.50 -15.72
CA TRP A 22 -11.39 -8.33 -14.86
C TRP A 22 -12.49 -8.20 -13.80
N ASP A 23 -13.75 -8.29 -14.22
CA ASP A 23 -14.91 -8.22 -13.31
C ASP A 23 -14.90 -9.39 -12.33
N VAL A 24 -14.64 -10.61 -12.80
CA VAL A 24 -14.56 -11.80 -11.95
C VAL A 24 -13.49 -11.66 -10.88
N PHE A 25 -12.29 -11.18 -11.24
CA PHE A 25 -11.25 -10.86 -10.26
C PHE A 25 -11.75 -9.81 -9.27
N THR A 26 -12.22 -8.68 -9.76
CA THR A 26 -12.55 -7.51 -8.93
C THR A 26 -13.67 -7.79 -7.92
N PHE A 27 -14.73 -8.49 -8.35
CA PHE A 27 -15.89 -8.72 -7.50
C PHE A 27 -15.80 -9.98 -6.63
N HIS A 28 -14.96 -10.95 -7.02
CA HIS A 28 -14.94 -12.26 -6.36
C HIS A 28 -13.57 -12.73 -5.89
N LEU A 29 -12.46 -12.04 -6.16
CA LEU A 29 -11.14 -12.54 -5.78
C LEU A 29 -10.18 -11.49 -5.24
N CYS A 30 -9.79 -10.52 -6.05
CA CYS A 30 -8.78 -9.52 -5.73
C CYS A 30 -8.82 -8.33 -6.69
N GLU A 31 -8.23 -7.22 -6.27
CA GLU A 31 -8.05 -6.04 -7.11
C GLU A 31 -7.12 -6.35 -8.30
N VAL A 32 -7.50 -5.88 -9.48
CA VAL A 32 -6.65 -5.86 -10.67
C VAL A 32 -6.06 -4.45 -10.80
N GLU A 33 -4.75 -4.32 -10.60
CA GLU A 33 -4.04 -3.03 -10.67
C GLU A 33 -3.89 -2.56 -12.13
N SER A 34 -3.68 -3.49 -13.05
CA SER A 34 -3.56 -3.20 -14.48
C SER A 34 -3.84 -4.43 -15.35
N MET A 35 -4.18 -4.17 -16.61
CA MET A 35 -4.36 -5.20 -17.64
C MET A 35 -3.66 -4.73 -18.93
N ASP A 36 -2.54 -5.36 -19.22
CA ASP A 36 -1.66 -4.99 -20.33
C ASP A 36 -1.84 -5.95 -21.50
N LYS A 37 -2.11 -5.41 -22.70
CA LYS A 37 -2.15 -6.20 -23.94
C LYS A 37 -0.77 -6.25 -24.58
N MET A 38 -0.22 -7.45 -24.71
CA MET A 38 1.11 -7.69 -25.27
C MET A 38 1.07 -7.77 -26.79
N SER A 39 2.21 -7.52 -27.44
CA SER A 39 2.34 -7.52 -28.91
C SER A 39 2.16 -8.90 -29.55
N ASP A 40 2.35 -9.97 -28.77
CA ASP A 40 2.15 -11.36 -29.19
C ASP A 40 0.69 -11.84 -29.02
N GLY A 41 -0.20 -10.96 -28.56
CA GLY A 41 -1.63 -11.24 -28.36
C GLY A 41 -1.98 -11.75 -26.96
N ASP A 42 -1.01 -11.90 -26.05
CA ASP A 42 -1.32 -12.21 -24.65
C ASP A 42 -1.92 -10.99 -23.92
N THR A 43 -2.64 -11.26 -22.84
CA THR A 43 -3.12 -10.24 -21.90
C THR A 43 -2.60 -10.56 -20.50
N ILE A 44 -1.88 -9.62 -19.90
CA ILE A 44 -1.28 -9.78 -18.58
C ILE A 44 -2.07 -9.00 -17.55
N PHE A 45 -2.55 -9.69 -16.52
CA PHE A 45 -3.19 -9.06 -15.37
C PHE A 45 -2.15 -8.84 -14.28
N ASP A 46 -2.03 -7.64 -13.75
CA ASP A 46 -1.33 -7.43 -12.47
C ASP A 46 -2.36 -7.42 -11.34
N ILE A 47 -2.40 -8.52 -10.58
CA ILE A 47 -3.39 -8.73 -9.53
C ILE A 47 -2.79 -8.58 -8.13
N ASN A 48 -3.53 -7.92 -7.24
CA ASN A 48 -3.11 -7.67 -5.86
C ASN A 48 -3.63 -8.77 -4.93
N ILE A 49 -2.88 -9.87 -4.81
CA ILE A 49 -3.21 -10.98 -3.91
C ILE A 49 -2.98 -10.58 -2.46
N LEU A 50 -4.03 -10.68 -1.65
CA LEU A 50 -3.99 -10.42 -0.21
C LEU A 50 -3.16 -11.47 0.55
N PRO A 51 -2.52 -11.12 1.68
CA PRO A 51 -1.66 -12.05 2.42
C PRO A 51 -2.33 -13.37 2.85
N ASN A 52 -3.63 -13.36 3.16
CA ASN A 52 -4.37 -14.57 3.54
C ASN A 52 -4.47 -15.57 2.38
N ARG A 53 -4.44 -15.11 1.13
CA ARG A 53 -4.52 -15.95 -0.09
C ARG A 53 -3.19 -16.07 -0.85
N ALA A 54 -2.11 -15.51 -0.31
CA ALA A 54 -0.81 -15.53 -0.97
C ALA A 54 -0.19 -16.94 -1.02
N HIS A 55 -0.53 -17.80 -0.06
CA HIS A 55 -0.03 -19.17 0.05
C HIS A 55 -0.60 -20.13 -1.03
N ASP A 56 -1.77 -19.80 -1.60
CA ASP A 56 -2.44 -20.58 -2.63
C ASP A 56 -2.52 -19.88 -4.00
N LEU A 57 -2.57 -18.53 -4.05
CA LEU A 57 -2.80 -17.78 -5.28
C LEU A 57 -1.58 -17.04 -5.86
N LEU A 58 -0.40 -17.07 -5.22
CA LEU A 58 0.82 -16.50 -5.83
C LEU A 58 1.41 -17.40 -6.96
N ASN A 59 0.55 -17.98 -7.79
CA ASN A 59 0.90 -18.89 -8.88
C ASN A 59 -0.26 -19.11 -9.87
N HIS A 60 0.05 -19.53 -11.10
CA HIS A 60 -0.93 -19.68 -12.17
C HIS A 60 -1.90 -20.84 -11.94
N GLN A 61 -1.45 -21.97 -11.40
CA GLN A 61 -2.31 -23.12 -11.12
C GLN A 61 -3.38 -22.75 -10.08
N GLY A 62 -3.01 -22.08 -8.98
CA GLY A 62 -3.93 -21.64 -7.94
C GLY A 62 -4.96 -20.64 -8.47
N VAL A 63 -4.53 -19.64 -9.23
CA VAL A 63 -5.43 -18.68 -9.88
C VAL A 63 -6.37 -19.40 -10.87
N ALA A 64 -5.87 -20.32 -11.68
CA ALA A 64 -6.70 -21.08 -12.62
C ALA A 64 -7.72 -21.97 -11.90
N GLN A 65 -7.36 -22.59 -10.77
CA GLN A 65 -8.31 -23.37 -9.95
C GLN A 65 -9.43 -22.49 -9.39
N GLU A 66 -9.07 -21.31 -8.90
CA GLU A 66 -10.01 -20.34 -8.35
C GLU A 66 -10.96 -19.80 -9.43
N LEU A 67 -10.43 -19.45 -10.59
CA LEU A 67 -11.24 -18.99 -11.72
C LEU A 67 -12.14 -20.08 -12.29
N SER A 68 -11.65 -21.33 -12.35
CA SER A 68 -12.49 -22.49 -12.70
C SER A 68 -13.67 -22.63 -11.76
N ALA A 69 -13.43 -22.48 -10.45
CA ALA A 69 -14.50 -22.49 -9.47
C ALA A 69 -15.46 -21.32 -9.69
N LEU A 70 -15.00 -20.08 -9.84
CA LEU A 70 -15.84 -18.88 -10.00
C LEU A 70 -16.65 -18.86 -11.30
N LEU A 71 -16.11 -19.41 -12.39
CA LEU A 71 -16.76 -19.46 -13.69
C LEU A 71 -17.60 -20.73 -13.92
N ASP A 72 -17.50 -21.71 -13.01
CA ASP A 72 -18.12 -23.04 -13.15
C ASP A 72 -17.69 -23.75 -14.45
N ILE A 73 -16.38 -23.78 -14.69
CA ILE A 73 -15.77 -24.42 -15.86
C ILE A 73 -14.75 -25.48 -15.45
N GLU A 74 -14.47 -26.42 -16.35
CA GLU A 74 -13.49 -27.49 -16.11
C GLU A 74 -12.06 -26.93 -15.96
N TYR A 75 -11.33 -27.43 -14.96
CA TYR A 75 -9.89 -27.21 -14.79
C TYR A 75 -9.14 -28.48 -15.13
N LYS A 76 -8.18 -28.36 -16.03
CA LYS A 76 -7.28 -29.43 -16.44
C LYS A 76 -6.08 -29.48 -15.51
N SER A 77 -6.01 -30.54 -14.70
CA SER A 77 -4.90 -30.74 -13.77
C SER A 77 -3.58 -30.95 -14.53
N PRO A 78 -2.50 -30.23 -14.19
CA PRO A 78 -1.19 -30.49 -14.78
C PRO A 78 -0.56 -31.80 -14.34
N VAL A 79 -1.04 -32.39 -13.25
CA VAL A 79 -0.53 -33.66 -12.74
C VAL A 79 -0.57 -34.77 -13.80
N ASP A 80 -1.60 -34.76 -14.66
CA ASP A 80 -1.78 -35.74 -15.72
C ASP A 80 -0.89 -35.48 -16.94
N MET A 81 -0.27 -34.29 -17.03
CA MET A 81 0.61 -33.89 -18.13
C MET A 81 2.08 -34.27 -17.87
N TYR A 82 2.46 -34.49 -16.61
CA TYR A 82 3.86 -34.74 -16.26
C TYR A 82 4.34 -36.14 -16.67
N LYS A 83 5.44 -36.19 -17.43
CA LYS A 83 6.19 -37.43 -17.66
C LYS A 83 7.10 -37.68 -16.46
N ILE A 84 6.74 -38.64 -15.63
CA ILE A 84 7.54 -39.00 -14.45
C ILE A 84 8.77 -39.80 -14.91
N PRO A 85 10.01 -39.29 -14.70
CA PRO A 85 11.22 -40.02 -15.07
C PRO A 85 11.47 -41.19 -14.12
N THR A 86 12.01 -42.29 -14.65
CA THR A 86 12.46 -43.44 -13.84
C THR A 86 13.65 -43.06 -12.97
N SER A 87 13.67 -43.52 -11.72
CA SER A 87 14.74 -43.21 -10.76
C SER A 87 15.76 -44.34 -10.60
N LYS A 88 16.97 -43.97 -10.20
CA LYS A 88 18.04 -44.87 -9.72
C LYS A 88 18.34 -44.60 -8.23
N PRO A 89 18.90 -45.56 -7.48
CA PRO A 89 19.30 -45.34 -6.08
C PRO A 89 20.21 -44.12 -5.93
N THR A 90 19.95 -43.31 -4.90
CA THR A 90 20.75 -42.12 -4.60
C THR A 90 21.69 -42.32 -3.42
N SER A 91 22.82 -41.61 -3.42
CA SER A 91 23.69 -41.44 -2.25
C SER A 91 23.52 -40.08 -1.56
N LEU A 92 22.55 -39.28 -1.99
CA LEU A 92 22.27 -37.98 -1.39
C LEU A 92 21.77 -38.17 0.05
N GLU A 93 22.32 -37.39 0.97
CA GLU A 93 21.89 -37.33 2.37
C GLU A 93 21.44 -35.90 2.69
N VAL A 94 20.24 -35.76 3.24
CA VAL A 94 19.70 -34.47 3.69
C VAL A 94 19.49 -34.52 5.21
N LYS A 95 19.95 -33.49 5.93
CA LYS A 95 19.74 -33.34 7.38
C LYS A 95 19.11 -32.00 7.69
N ILE A 96 17.95 -32.05 8.34
CA ILE A 96 17.32 -30.87 8.95
C ILE A 96 17.78 -30.82 10.41
N GLU A 97 18.63 -29.85 10.74
CA GLU A 97 19.16 -29.62 12.10
C GLU A 97 18.38 -28.51 12.84
N ASN A 98 17.41 -27.88 12.18
CA ASN A 98 16.61 -26.80 12.74
C ASN A 98 15.14 -26.89 12.27
N ASP A 99 14.20 -26.76 13.19
CA ASP A 99 12.75 -26.91 12.98
C ASP A 99 12.13 -25.78 12.14
N LYS A 100 12.84 -24.67 11.94
CA LYS A 100 12.48 -23.61 10.99
C LYS A 100 12.49 -24.09 9.53
N CYS A 101 13.06 -25.26 9.23
CA CYS A 101 12.84 -25.95 7.97
C CYS A 101 11.87 -27.12 8.20
N ARG A 102 10.64 -26.99 7.68
CA ARG A 102 9.56 -27.94 7.95
C ARG A 102 9.63 -29.17 7.05
N ARG A 103 10.16 -29.01 5.84
CA ARG A 103 10.38 -30.08 4.86
C ARG A 103 11.51 -29.68 3.92
N TYR A 104 12.34 -30.64 3.53
CA TYR A 104 13.36 -30.48 2.49
C TYR A 104 13.39 -31.71 1.59
N MET A 105 13.27 -31.49 0.29
CA MET A 105 13.34 -32.51 -0.74
C MET A 105 14.54 -32.22 -1.65
N GLY A 106 15.37 -33.24 -1.85
CA GLY A 106 16.53 -33.22 -2.73
C GLY A 106 16.44 -34.30 -3.80
N ARG A 107 16.85 -33.99 -5.03
CA ARG A 107 16.96 -35.00 -6.10
C ARG A 107 18.17 -34.73 -6.99
N ILE A 108 19.04 -35.73 -7.14
CA ILE A 108 20.17 -35.63 -8.08
C ILE A 108 19.70 -35.96 -9.49
N VAL A 109 20.16 -35.16 -10.45
CA VAL A 109 19.97 -35.39 -11.89
C VAL A 109 21.33 -35.34 -12.58
N ARG A 110 21.68 -36.39 -13.31
CA ARG A 110 22.96 -36.57 -14.00
C ARG A 110 22.83 -36.34 -15.49
N ASN A 111 23.94 -35.98 -16.13
CA ASN A 111 24.04 -35.77 -17.58
C ASN A 111 23.06 -34.72 -18.13
N VAL A 112 22.86 -33.65 -17.37
CA VAL A 112 22.07 -32.48 -17.78
C VAL A 112 22.87 -31.66 -18.79
N LYS A 113 22.18 -31.15 -19.82
CA LYS A 113 22.76 -30.23 -20.80
C LYS A 113 22.23 -28.82 -20.54
N VAL A 114 23.06 -27.98 -19.94
CA VAL A 114 22.73 -26.57 -19.69
C VAL A 114 22.77 -25.80 -21.03
N GLY A 115 21.74 -25.01 -21.29
CA GLY A 115 21.61 -24.22 -22.51
C GLY A 115 20.36 -23.35 -22.54
N PRO A 116 20.02 -22.76 -23.69
CA PRO A 116 18.81 -21.94 -23.83
C PRO A 116 17.53 -22.74 -23.56
N SER A 117 16.54 -22.08 -22.96
CA SER A 117 15.21 -22.64 -22.70
C SER A 117 14.36 -22.76 -23.97
N PRO A 118 13.40 -23.71 -24.01
CA PRO A 118 12.37 -23.75 -25.04
C PRO A 118 11.58 -22.43 -25.11
N GLU A 119 11.10 -22.07 -26.31
CA GLU A 119 10.40 -20.79 -26.55
C GLU A 119 9.21 -20.57 -25.61
N TRP A 120 8.45 -21.63 -25.29
CA TRP A 120 7.29 -21.52 -24.41
C TRP A 120 7.67 -21.14 -22.96
N VAL A 121 8.80 -21.64 -22.47
CA VAL A 121 9.34 -21.31 -21.14
C VAL A 121 9.78 -19.85 -21.10
N VAL A 122 10.49 -19.41 -22.14
CA VAL A 122 10.92 -18.00 -22.26
C VAL A 122 9.70 -17.08 -22.25
N LYS A 123 8.67 -17.37 -23.05
CA LYS A 123 7.44 -16.57 -23.10
C LYS A 123 6.71 -16.50 -21.76
N HIS A 124 6.55 -17.62 -21.06
CA HIS A 124 5.91 -17.63 -19.74
C HIS A 124 6.71 -16.80 -18.72
N LEU A 125 8.03 -16.91 -18.68
CA LEU A 125 8.86 -16.10 -17.77
C LEU A 125 8.79 -14.60 -18.11
N GLU A 126 8.90 -14.25 -19.38
CA GLU A 126 8.83 -12.85 -19.83
C GLU A 126 7.45 -12.23 -19.55
N SER A 127 6.36 -13.00 -19.70
CA SER A 127 5.00 -12.53 -19.39
C SER A 127 4.82 -12.11 -17.92
N VAL A 128 5.58 -12.70 -17.00
CA VAL A 128 5.57 -12.36 -15.57
C VAL A 128 6.70 -11.40 -15.18
N GLY A 129 7.42 -10.87 -16.17
CA GLY A 129 8.50 -9.90 -15.98
C GLY A 129 9.85 -10.51 -15.58
N GLN A 130 10.02 -11.83 -15.71
CA GLN A 130 11.28 -12.52 -15.45
C GLN A 130 12.12 -12.61 -16.73
N LYS A 131 13.45 -12.60 -16.57
CA LYS A 131 14.38 -12.82 -17.69
C LYS A 131 14.78 -14.29 -17.72
N SER A 132 14.74 -14.89 -18.92
CA SER A 132 15.31 -16.21 -19.15
C SER A 132 16.84 -16.19 -19.00
N ILE A 133 17.39 -17.22 -18.37
CA ILE A 133 18.82 -17.38 -18.11
C ILE A 133 19.34 -18.64 -18.82
N ASN A 134 18.84 -19.81 -18.40
CA ASN A 134 19.12 -21.11 -19.00
C ASN A 134 18.02 -22.09 -18.61
N ASN A 135 17.88 -23.19 -19.34
CA ASN A 135 16.86 -24.21 -19.15
C ASN A 135 16.73 -24.74 -17.72
N VAL A 136 17.84 -24.89 -16.99
CA VAL A 136 17.84 -25.41 -15.62
C VAL A 136 17.34 -24.38 -14.61
N VAL A 137 17.86 -23.15 -14.67
CA VAL A 137 17.42 -22.05 -13.78
C VAL A 137 15.99 -21.63 -14.11
N ASP A 138 15.65 -21.56 -15.39
CA ASP A 138 14.32 -21.19 -15.86
C ASP A 138 13.27 -22.21 -15.43
N ALA A 139 13.60 -23.51 -15.39
CA ALA A 139 12.72 -24.53 -14.85
C ALA A 139 12.37 -24.25 -13.36
N THR A 140 13.34 -23.83 -12.55
CA THR A 140 13.07 -23.49 -11.13
C THR A 140 12.12 -22.30 -10.98
N ASN A 141 12.29 -21.28 -11.85
CA ASN A 141 11.44 -20.11 -11.87
C ASN A 141 10.03 -20.43 -12.38
N ILE A 142 9.91 -21.20 -13.47
CA ILE A 142 8.61 -21.65 -13.99
C ILE A 142 7.82 -22.35 -12.88
N VAL A 143 8.40 -23.35 -12.21
CA VAL A 143 7.71 -24.10 -11.14
C VAL A 143 7.24 -23.18 -10.01
N MET A 144 8.05 -22.19 -9.64
CA MET A 144 7.67 -21.20 -8.63
C MET A 144 6.45 -20.35 -9.06
N PHE A 145 6.39 -19.91 -10.31
CA PHE A 145 5.27 -19.11 -10.83
C PHE A 145 4.06 -19.95 -11.26
N ASP A 146 4.25 -21.24 -11.52
CA ASP A 146 3.21 -22.15 -11.96
C ASP A 146 2.47 -22.77 -10.78
N CYS A 147 3.18 -23.43 -9.85
CA CYS A 147 2.58 -24.10 -8.69
C CYS A 147 2.84 -23.41 -7.35
N GLY A 148 3.63 -22.33 -7.30
CA GLY A 148 3.74 -21.46 -6.12
C GLY A 148 4.76 -21.86 -5.07
N ASN A 149 5.49 -22.96 -5.25
CA ASN A 149 6.60 -23.30 -4.36
C ASN A 149 7.92 -22.81 -4.97
N PRO A 150 8.67 -21.91 -4.29
CA PRO A 150 10.02 -21.60 -4.72
C PRO A 150 10.87 -22.87 -4.74
N THR A 151 11.69 -23.00 -5.77
CA THR A 151 12.61 -24.13 -5.93
C THR A 151 14.01 -23.59 -6.21
N HIS A 152 15.01 -24.45 -6.05
CA HIS A 152 16.39 -24.09 -6.35
C HIS A 152 17.13 -25.26 -6.97
N VAL A 153 18.32 -24.98 -7.49
CA VAL A 153 19.17 -25.96 -8.12
C VAL A 153 20.62 -25.65 -7.84
N PHE A 154 21.36 -26.67 -7.44
CA PHE A 154 22.80 -26.59 -7.20
C PHE A 154 23.57 -27.41 -8.22
N ASP A 155 24.80 -26.98 -8.53
CA ASP A 155 25.77 -27.85 -9.19
C ASP A 155 26.19 -28.97 -8.23
N ALA A 156 25.86 -30.23 -8.57
CA ALA A 156 26.10 -31.36 -7.69
C ALA A 156 27.58 -31.60 -7.39
N LYS A 157 28.48 -31.24 -8.33
CA LYS A 157 29.93 -31.38 -8.11
C LYS A 157 30.45 -30.41 -7.05
N LYS A 158 29.79 -29.25 -6.91
CA LYS A 158 30.18 -28.19 -5.96
C LYS A 158 29.61 -28.41 -4.55
N VAL A 159 28.61 -29.29 -4.41
CA VAL A 159 27.95 -29.62 -3.12
C VAL A 159 28.49 -30.91 -2.50
N GLY A 160 28.76 -31.93 -3.31
CA GLY A 160 29.02 -33.28 -2.81
C GLY A 160 27.73 -34.06 -2.55
N SER A 161 27.71 -34.93 -1.54
CA SER A 161 26.60 -35.88 -1.30
C SER A 161 25.74 -35.56 -0.07
N THR A 162 26.03 -34.48 0.67
CA THR A 162 25.34 -34.16 1.92
C THR A 162 24.87 -32.71 1.92
N ILE A 163 23.60 -32.49 2.23
CA ILE A 163 22.99 -31.19 2.44
C ILE A 163 22.53 -31.09 3.90
N ARG A 164 22.85 -29.97 4.56
CA ARG A 164 22.43 -29.69 5.94
C ARG A 164 21.70 -28.36 6.02
N ILE A 165 20.63 -28.32 6.80
CA ILE A 165 19.84 -27.10 7.04
C ILE A 165 19.97 -26.75 8.51
N LYS A 166 20.68 -25.65 8.78
CA LYS A 166 21.13 -25.28 10.14
C LYS A 166 21.22 -23.77 10.30
N GLU A 167 21.43 -23.32 11.53
CA GLU A 167 21.78 -21.91 11.77
C GLU A 167 23.23 -21.66 11.38
N THR A 168 23.50 -20.42 10.97
CA THR A 168 24.81 -20.00 10.45
C THR A 168 25.95 -20.24 11.45
N GLY A 169 25.71 -20.02 12.74
CA GLY A 169 26.74 -20.16 13.76
C GLY A 169 27.86 -19.12 13.59
N SER A 170 29.11 -19.56 13.46
CA SER A 170 30.29 -18.67 13.45
C SER A 170 30.59 -18.01 12.11
N GLN A 171 29.95 -18.45 11.01
CA GLN A 171 30.14 -17.85 9.69
C GLN A 171 29.50 -16.46 9.64
N LYS A 172 30.23 -15.48 9.10
CA LYS A 172 29.79 -14.06 9.15
C LYS A 172 29.32 -13.52 7.81
N LYS A 173 29.63 -14.19 6.71
CA LYS A 173 29.44 -13.65 5.36
C LYS A 173 29.07 -14.74 4.37
N VAL A 174 28.31 -14.34 3.35
CA VAL A 174 27.98 -15.16 2.18
C VAL A 174 27.96 -14.31 0.91
N SER A 175 28.50 -14.87 -0.16
CA SER A 175 28.45 -14.29 -1.51
C SER A 175 27.22 -14.83 -2.24
N LEU A 176 26.24 -13.96 -2.48
CA LEU A 176 24.97 -14.32 -3.09
C LEU A 176 25.01 -14.24 -4.62
N LEU A 177 24.14 -15.01 -5.27
CA LEU A 177 23.94 -14.93 -6.73
C LEU A 177 23.63 -13.47 -7.15
N GLY A 178 24.29 -13.00 -8.20
CA GLY A 178 24.27 -11.59 -8.60
C GLY A 178 25.37 -10.72 -7.98
N GLY A 179 26.30 -11.31 -7.20
CA GLY A 179 27.57 -10.69 -6.82
C GLY A 179 27.56 -9.84 -5.55
N GLU A 180 26.46 -9.82 -4.80
CA GLU A 180 26.40 -9.11 -3.52
C GLU A 180 26.93 -9.98 -2.37
N GLU A 181 27.84 -9.44 -1.57
CA GLU A 181 28.21 -10.02 -0.28
C GLU A 181 27.30 -9.47 0.82
N LYS A 182 26.75 -10.36 1.66
CA LYS A 182 25.91 -9.99 2.81
C LYS A 182 26.48 -10.55 4.09
N ASP A 183 26.32 -9.78 5.17
CA ASP A 183 26.60 -10.24 6.53
C ASP A 183 25.49 -11.16 7.01
N LEU A 184 25.88 -12.29 7.60
CA LEU A 184 24.99 -13.25 8.23
C LEU A 184 24.97 -13.04 9.75
N LYS A 185 23.80 -13.20 10.36
CA LYS A 185 23.63 -13.33 11.80
C LYS A 185 23.80 -14.79 12.19
N GLU A 186 24.24 -15.02 13.43
CA GLU A 186 24.45 -16.37 13.97
C GLU A 186 23.18 -17.24 13.88
N THR A 187 22.01 -16.61 13.97
CA THR A 187 20.68 -17.24 13.95
C THR A 187 20.02 -17.30 12.57
N ASP A 188 20.66 -16.78 11.52
CA ASP A 188 20.13 -16.90 10.16
C ASP A 188 20.16 -18.37 9.72
N LEU A 189 19.07 -18.83 9.12
CA LEU A 189 18.94 -20.20 8.61
C LEU A 189 19.63 -20.32 7.25
N VAL A 190 20.53 -21.28 7.12
CA VAL A 190 21.35 -21.51 5.93
C VAL A 190 21.29 -22.97 5.50
N ILE A 191 21.56 -23.18 4.21
CA ILE A 191 21.75 -24.49 3.59
C ILE A 191 23.25 -24.65 3.38
N THR A 192 23.83 -25.75 3.86
CA THR A 192 25.26 -26.03 3.79
C THR A 192 25.55 -27.40 3.19
N ASP A 193 26.78 -27.60 2.74
CA ASP A 193 27.29 -28.91 2.35
C ASP A 193 27.75 -29.76 3.56
N GLY A 194 28.26 -30.97 3.27
CA GLY A 194 28.87 -31.87 4.26
C GLY A 194 30.10 -31.32 4.98
N GLU A 195 30.66 -30.20 4.52
CA GLU A 195 31.84 -29.52 5.10
C GLU A 195 31.51 -28.18 5.78
N ASP A 196 30.22 -27.87 5.95
CA ASP A 196 29.67 -26.67 6.60
C ASP A 196 29.88 -25.38 5.78
N ASN A 197 30.15 -25.49 4.48
CA ASN A 197 30.17 -24.32 3.62
C ASN A 197 28.74 -23.91 3.25
N VAL A 198 28.41 -22.63 3.43
CA VAL A 198 27.10 -22.08 3.05
C VAL A 198 26.91 -22.09 1.53
N LEU A 199 25.85 -22.75 1.10
CA LEU A 199 25.37 -22.87 -0.28
C LEU A 199 24.28 -21.83 -0.58
N ALA A 200 23.41 -21.55 0.39
CA ALA A 200 22.31 -20.60 0.24
C ALA A 200 21.81 -20.09 1.61
N ILE A 201 21.14 -18.93 1.59
CA ILE A 201 20.31 -18.47 2.71
C ILE A 201 18.91 -19.07 2.51
N ALA A 202 18.48 -19.89 3.46
CA ALA A 202 17.28 -20.71 3.34
C ALA A 202 16.03 -19.85 3.06
N GLY A 203 15.35 -20.11 1.95
CA GLY A 203 14.14 -19.41 1.54
C GLY A 203 14.33 -17.95 1.08
N VAL A 204 15.58 -17.45 1.04
CA VAL A 204 15.88 -16.05 0.72
C VAL A 204 16.58 -15.94 -0.62
N LYS A 205 17.77 -16.53 -0.75
CA LYS A 205 18.61 -16.42 -1.96
C LYS A 205 19.74 -17.46 -1.99
N GLY A 206 20.01 -18.00 -3.17
CA GLY A 206 21.14 -18.88 -3.43
C GLY A 206 22.50 -18.15 -3.33
N GLY A 207 23.53 -18.89 -2.94
CA GLY A 207 24.93 -18.46 -2.94
C GLY A 207 25.64 -18.83 -4.24
N THR A 208 26.75 -18.13 -4.52
CA THR A 208 27.58 -18.36 -5.72
C THR A 208 28.38 -19.67 -5.69
N ARG A 209 28.57 -20.26 -4.49
CA ARG A 209 29.45 -21.42 -4.30
C ARG A 209 29.03 -22.64 -5.12
N ALA A 210 27.73 -22.91 -5.20
CA ALA A 210 27.16 -24.04 -5.92
C ALA A 210 26.28 -23.59 -7.09
N GLU A 211 26.59 -22.42 -7.67
CA GLU A 211 25.91 -21.88 -8.85
C GLU A 211 26.05 -22.83 -10.04
N VAL A 212 24.96 -22.97 -10.80
CA VAL A 212 24.93 -23.71 -12.06
C VAL A 212 25.47 -22.82 -13.19
N ASP A 213 26.40 -23.35 -13.96
CA ASP A 213 26.99 -22.68 -15.13
C ASP A 213 26.91 -23.57 -16.39
N GLU A 214 27.42 -23.06 -17.51
CA GLU A 214 27.39 -23.77 -18.81
C GLU A 214 28.15 -25.11 -18.82
N ASN A 215 29.05 -25.34 -17.85
CA ASN A 215 29.82 -26.58 -17.71
C ASN A 215 29.20 -27.57 -16.71
N THR A 216 28.11 -27.18 -16.02
CA THR A 216 27.42 -28.05 -15.09
C THR A 216 26.76 -29.21 -15.84
N ALA A 217 27.09 -30.44 -15.43
CA ALA A 217 26.55 -31.67 -16.02
C ALA A 217 25.68 -32.46 -15.03
N ASP A 218 25.88 -32.25 -13.73
CA ASP A 218 25.13 -32.92 -12.67
C ASP A 218 24.56 -31.85 -11.75
N ILE A 219 23.29 -31.96 -11.41
CA ILE A 219 22.58 -30.99 -10.58
C ILE A 219 21.87 -31.64 -9.40
N ILE A 220 21.64 -30.87 -8.35
CA ILE A 220 20.76 -31.23 -7.23
C ILE A 220 19.57 -30.28 -7.24
N LEU A 221 18.38 -30.82 -7.45
CA LEU A 221 17.12 -30.10 -7.34
C LEU A 221 16.77 -29.94 -5.86
N GLU A 222 16.42 -28.72 -5.45
CA GLU A 222 15.93 -28.39 -4.12
C GLU A 222 14.46 -27.95 -4.19
N VAL A 223 13.64 -28.57 -3.35
CA VAL A 223 12.31 -28.08 -3.02
C VAL A 223 12.12 -28.14 -1.51
N ALA A 224 11.89 -27.00 -0.89
CA ALA A 224 11.86 -26.90 0.57
C ALA A 224 10.70 -26.05 1.09
N ASN A 225 10.48 -26.13 2.40
CA ASN A 225 9.53 -25.30 3.13
C ASN A 225 10.18 -24.75 4.41
N PHE A 226 10.07 -23.44 4.61
CA PHE A 226 10.72 -22.72 5.68
C PHE A 226 9.72 -21.91 6.50
N ASP A 227 10.07 -21.60 7.74
CA ASP A 227 9.30 -20.74 8.62
C ASP A 227 9.17 -19.31 8.04
N PRO A 228 7.93 -18.79 7.87
CA PRO A 228 7.69 -17.50 7.20
C PRO A 228 8.30 -16.32 7.95
N VAL A 229 8.30 -16.36 9.29
CA VAL A 229 8.82 -15.27 10.13
C VAL A 229 10.33 -15.17 9.98
N THR A 230 11.01 -16.30 9.94
CA THR A 230 12.46 -16.39 9.74
C THR A 230 12.84 -15.82 8.37
N VAL A 231 12.22 -16.30 7.29
CA VAL A 231 12.49 -15.80 5.93
C VAL A 231 12.26 -14.30 5.82
N ARG A 232 11.13 -13.79 6.36
CA ARG A 232 10.81 -12.36 6.33
C ARG A 232 11.81 -11.50 7.09
N LYS A 233 12.22 -11.93 8.29
CA LYS A 233 13.17 -11.19 9.14
C LYS A 233 14.56 -11.15 8.49
N THR A 234 15.03 -12.27 7.96
CA THR A 234 16.33 -12.35 7.28
C THR A 234 16.33 -11.54 5.99
N GLY A 235 15.30 -11.71 5.13
CA GLY A 235 15.16 -10.94 3.89
C GLY A 235 15.14 -9.42 4.12
N ARG A 236 14.25 -8.92 4.99
CA ARG A 236 14.17 -7.48 5.32
C ARG A 236 15.44 -6.97 6.00
N GLY A 237 16.04 -7.76 6.88
CA GLY A 237 17.29 -7.40 7.56
C GLY A 237 18.46 -7.20 6.60
N MET A 238 18.46 -7.91 5.47
CA MET A 238 19.49 -7.82 4.43
C MET A 238 19.13 -6.88 3.27
N GLY A 239 17.93 -6.27 3.30
CA GLY A 239 17.39 -5.44 2.22
C GLY A 239 17.10 -6.21 0.94
N LEU A 240 16.73 -7.50 1.05
CA LEU A 240 16.44 -8.39 -0.08
C LEU A 240 14.93 -8.59 -0.22
N PHE A 241 14.45 -8.46 -1.47
CA PHE A 241 13.05 -8.61 -1.84
C PHE A 241 12.95 -9.47 -3.11
N THR A 242 12.95 -10.79 -2.96
CA THR A 242 12.89 -11.76 -4.06
C THR A 242 11.50 -12.39 -4.16
N ASP A 243 11.16 -12.93 -5.33
CA ASP A 243 9.93 -13.69 -5.56
C ASP A 243 9.78 -14.92 -4.65
N ALA A 244 10.91 -15.52 -4.25
CA ALA A 244 10.96 -16.60 -3.28
C ALA A 244 10.58 -16.13 -1.88
N ILE A 245 11.17 -15.01 -1.41
CA ILE A 245 10.83 -14.40 -0.12
C ILE A 245 9.34 -14.07 -0.09
N LYS A 246 8.80 -13.48 -1.15
CA LYS A 246 7.38 -13.09 -1.20
C LYS A 246 6.43 -14.28 -0.99
N ARG A 247 6.79 -15.47 -1.45
CA ARG A 247 6.00 -16.70 -1.24
C ARG A 247 6.20 -17.26 0.15
N PHE A 248 7.46 -17.51 0.54
CA PHE A 248 7.75 -18.08 1.86
C PHE A 248 7.31 -17.18 3.01
N GLU A 249 7.38 -15.85 2.89
CA GLU A 249 6.95 -14.92 3.96
C GLU A 249 5.44 -14.94 4.23
N ASN A 250 4.64 -15.43 3.28
CA ASN A 250 3.19 -15.58 3.42
C ASN A 250 2.78 -17.02 3.79
N ASP A 251 3.75 -17.82 4.22
CA ASP A 251 3.62 -19.23 4.54
C ASP A 251 3.20 -20.10 3.34
N LEU A 252 3.63 -21.35 3.34
CA LEU A 252 3.27 -22.34 2.32
C LEU A 252 2.99 -23.66 3.01
N SER A 253 2.01 -24.41 2.52
CA SER A 253 1.82 -25.78 2.98
C SER A 253 3.06 -26.62 2.62
N PRO A 254 3.71 -27.30 3.59
CA PRO A 254 4.85 -28.17 3.28
C PRO A 254 4.48 -29.36 2.38
N VAL A 255 3.19 -29.69 2.28
CA VAL A 255 2.69 -30.73 1.37
C VAL A 255 2.88 -30.32 -0.10
N ARG A 256 2.86 -29.00 -0.41
CA ARG A 256 3.08 -28.47 -1.76
C ARG A 256 4.44 -28.87 -2.36
N ALA A 257 5.45 -29.06 -1.53
CA ALA A 257 6.81 -29.40 -1.97
C ALA A 257 6.85 -30.67 -2.84
N GLU A 258 5.97 -31.65 -2.58
CA GLU A 258 5.92 -32.88 -3.37
C GLU A 258 5.45 -32.61 -4.81
N TYR A 259 4.41 -31.81 -4.97
CA TYR A 259 3.90 -31.40 -6.27
C TYR A 259 4.96 -30.63 -7.05
N ALA A 260 5.63 -29.68 -6.40
CA ALA A 260 6.69 -28.89 -7.00
C ALA A 260 7.92 -29.73 -7.38
N MET A 261 8.32 -30.72 -6.57
CA MET A 261 9.44 -31.62 -6.92
C MET A 261 9.10 -32.50 -8.13
N ARG A 262 7.85 -32.98 -8.23
CA ARG A 262 7.37 -33.74 -9.38
C ARG A 262 7.35 -32.90 -10.65
N GLU A 263 6.81 -31.70 -10.57
CA GLU A 263 6.75 -30.75 -11.68
C GLU A 263 8.14 -30.34 -12.15
N LEU A 264 9.02 -29.96 -11.23
CA LEU A 264 10.41 -29.60 -11.54
C LEU A 264 11.15 -30.76 -12.20
N SER A 265 11.00 -31.97 -11.67
CA SER A 265 11.63 -33.15 -12.26
C SER A 265 11.13 -33.44 -13.67
N ALA A 266 9.82 -33.32 -13.90
CA ALA A 266 9.22 -33.55 -15.21
C ALA A 266 9.66 -32.49 -16.23
N LEU A 267 9.74 -31.23 -15.82
CA LEU A 267 10.18 -30.12 -16.67
C LEU A 267 11.66 -30.26 -17.06
N ILE A 268 12.52 -30.62 -16.09
CA ILE A 268 13.93 -30.93 -16.38
C ILE A 268 14.05 -32.12 -17.33
N PHE A 269 13.22 -33.17 -17.16
CA PHE A 269 13.22 -34.32 -18.05
C PHE A 269 12.77 -33.96 -19.47
N GLU A 270 11.77 -33.08 -19.62
CA GLU A 270 11.36 -32.57 -20.93
C GLU A 270 12.48 -31.82 -21.65
N MET A 271 13.20 -30.96 -20.91
CA MET A 271 14.29 -30.13 -21.47
C MET A 271 15.59 -30.91 -21.66
N CYS A 272 15.81 -31.96 -20.87
CA CYS A 272 16.98 -32.84 -20.92
C CYS A 272 16.53 -34.31 -20.95
N PRO A 273 16.05 -34.84 -22.09
CA PRO A 273 15.49 -36.20 -22.17
C PRO A 273 16.48 -37.33 -21.87
N ASP A 274 17.78 -37.07 -22.06
CA ASP A 274 18.86 -38.03 -21.79
C ASP A 274 19.37 -37.99 -20.34
N ALA A 275 18.81 -37.10 -19.50
CA ALA A 275 19.23 -36.95 -18.12
C ALA A 275 18.78 -38.15 -17.27
N GLU A 276 19.65 -38.57 -16.35
CA GLU A 276 19.36 -39.68 -15.44
C GLU A 276 18.96 -39.15 -14.07
N PHE A 277 17.82 -39.61 -13.55
CA PHE A 277 17.29 -39.15 -12.28
C PHE A 277 17.61 -40.16 -11.18
N GLU A 278 18.08 -39.68 -10.03
CA GLU A 278 18.19 -40.48 -8.82
C GLU A 278 16.89 -40.39 -7.99
N ASP A 279 16.78 -41.23 -6.96
CA ASP A 279 15.67 -41.25 -6.01
C ASP A 279 15.55 -39.91 -5.26
N ILE A 280 14.32 -39.51 -4.95
CA ILE A 280 14.04 -38.31 -4.18
C ILE A 280 14.33 -38.59 -2.71
N VAL A 281 15.18 -37.76 -2.10
CA VAL A 281 15.37 -37.72 -0.65
C VAL A 281 14.36 -36.73 -0.09
N ASP A 282 13.40 -37.20 0.70
CA ASP A 282 12.35 -36.38 1.32
C ASP A 282 12.45 -36.44 2.85
N VAL A 283 12.89 -35.35 3.46
CA VAL A 283 12.98 -35.21 4.91
C VAL A 283 11.83 -34.34 5.39
N PHE A 284 10.85 -34.96 6.03
CA PHE A 284 9.64 -34.31 6.53
C PHE A 284 9.32 -34.73 7.99
N PRO A 285 9.99 -34.13 9.00
CA PRO A 285 9.91 -34.61 10.39
C PRO A 285 8.50 -34.67 10.98
N ASP A 286 7.68 -33.64 10.76
CA ASP A 286 6.33 -33.51 11.32
C ASP A 286 5.21 -33.84 10.31
N LYS A 287 5.45 -34.76 9.38
CA LYS A 287 4.55 -35.07 8.25
C LYS A 287 3.06 -35.17 8.63
N GLN A 288 2.73 -35.96 9.65
CA GLN A 288 1.34 -36.22 10.07
C GLN A 288 0.58 -34.93 10.46
N LYS A 289 1.28 -33.95 11.07
CA LYS A 289 0.69 -32.66 11.47
C LYS A 289 0.21 -31.85 10.27
N TRP A 290 0.86 -32.02 9.11
CA TRP A 290 0.63 -31.18 7.93
C TRP A 290 -0.22 -31.87 6.86
N GLU A 291 -0.36 -33.20 6.92
CA GLU A 291 -1.21 -33.97 5.99
C GLU A 291 -2.68 -34.01 6.39
N THR A 292 -3.02 -33.46 7.56
CA THR A 292 -4.40 -33.43 8.06
C THR A 292 -4.78 -32.02 8.49
N ARG A 293 -6.03 -31.65 8.24
CA ARG A 293 -6.66 -30.44 8.75
C ARG A 293 -7.84 -30.83 9.63
N GLN A 294 -8.16 -29.98 10.58
CA GLN A 294 -9.35 -30.18 11.40
C GLN A 294 -10.60 -29.96 10.53
N ASP A 295 -11.56 -30.86 10.65
CA ASP A 295 -12.89 -30.69 10.06
C ASP A 295 -13.56 -29.45 10.66
N ILE A 296 -14.22 -28.68 9.80
CA ILE A 296 -15.01 -27.51 10.18
C ILE A 296 -16.48 -27.86 10.03
N GLU A 297 -17.22 -27.78 11.14
CA GLU A 297 -18.67 -27.98 11.15
C GLU A 297 -19.38 -26.63 10.99
N ILE A 298 -20.31 -26.55 10.03
CA ILE A 298 -21.08 -25.34 9.75
C ILE A 298 -22.49 -25.66 9.25
N THR A 299 -23.47 -24.83 9.61
CA THR A 299 -24.86 -24.98 9.14
C THR A 299 -25.26 -23.83 8.21
N THR A 300 -26.27 -24.07 7.37
CA THR A 300 -26.88 -23.04 6.52
C THR A 300 -27.41 -21.86 7.33
N ASP A 301 -28.02 -22.13 8.50
CA ASP A 301 -28.49 -21.07 9.42
C ASP A 301 -27.34 -20.18 9.89
N TYR A 302 -26.20 -20.77 10.26
CA TYR A 302 -25.02 -20.02 10.67
C TYR A 302 -24.51 -19.12 9.53
N ILE A 303 -24.41 -19.65 8.31
CA ILE A 303 -23.95 -18.92 7.13
C ILE A 303 -24.88 -17.73 6.84
N ASN A 304 -26.18 -17.99 6.75
CA ASN A 304 -27.19 -16.99 6.43
C ASN A 304 -27.27 -15.90 7.51
N LYS A 305 -27.19 -16.27 8.79
CA LYS A 305 -27.16 -15.32 9.91
C LYS A 305 -25.93 -14.43 9.89
N LYS A 306 -24.77 -14.94 9.49
CA LYS A 306 -23.53 -14.15 9.42
C LYS A 306 -23.50 -13.23 8.20
N LEU A 307 -24.02 -13.70 7.06
CA LEU A 307 -24.04 -12.92 5.83
C LEU A 307 -25.25 -12.00 5.72
N GLY A 308 -26.30 -12.15 6.53
CA GLY A 308 -27.56 -11.42 6.32
C GLY A 308 -28.20 -11.82 4.98
N SER A 309 -28.19 -13.12 4.67
CA SER A 309 -28.63 -13.68 3.40
C SER A 309 -29.64 -14.81 3.62
N ASN A 310 -30.12 -15.41 2.52
CA ASN A 310 -31.05 -16.52 2.55
C ASN A 310 -30.69 -17.58 1.51
N PHE A 311 -29.40 -17.95 1.48
CA PHE A 311 -28.87 -18.97 0.58
C PHE A 311 -29.42 -20.35 0.92
N LYS A 312 -29.67 -21.15 -0.11
CA LYS A 312 -30.14 -22.52 0.04
C LYS A 312 -28.99 -23.49 0.23
N GLU A 313 -29.29 -24.66 0.80
CA GLU A 313 -28.30 -25.72 1.01
C GLU A 313 -27.66 -26.15 -0.31
N GLU A 314 -28.45 -26.27 -1.39
CA GLU A 314 -27.94 -26.69 -2.70
C GLU A 314 -26.97 -25.67 -3.32
N GLU A 315 -27.15 -24.38 -3.03
CA GLU A 315 -26.22 -23.34 -3.47
C GLU A 315 -24.89 -23.45 -2.73
N ILE A 316 -24.93 -23.71 -1.42
CA ILE A 316 -23.74 -23.91 -0.59
C ILE A 316 -22.98 -25.17 -1.03
N GLU A 317 -23.69 -26.28 -1.28
CA GLU A 317 -23.11 -27.52 -1.81
C GLU A 317 -22.43 -27.29 -3.15
N ASN A 318 -23.08 -26.57 -4.07
CA ASN A 318 -22.51 -26.22 -5.36
C ASN A 318 -21.20 -25.44 -5.21
N VAL A 319 -21.14 -24.47 -4.29
CA VAL A 319 -19.91 -23.71 -4.03
C VAL A 319 -18.79 -24.61 -3.50
N LEU A 320 -19.06 -25.44 -2.49
CA LEU A 320 -18.05 -26.34 -1.93
C LEU A 320 -17.52 -27.31 -2.98
N MET A 321 -18.40 -27.85 -3.85
CA MET A 321 -18.00 -28.71 -4.97
C MET A 321 -17.13 -27.97 -5.98
N ARG A 322 -17.52 -26.75 -6.41
CA ARG A 322 -16.76 -25.93 -7.37
C ARG A 322 -15.38 -25.56 -6.85
N LEU A 323 -15.28 -25.23 -5.56
CA LEU A 323 -14.01 -24.95 -4.86
C LEU A 323 -13.19 -26.23 -4.58
N ARG A 324 -13.70 -27.42 -4.91
CA ARG A 324 -13.07 -28.73 -4.63
C ARG A 324 -12.78 -28.94 -3.13
N ILE A 325 -13.65 -28.39 -2.29
CA ILE A 325 -13.59 -28.59 -0.85
C ILE A 325 -14.40 -29.83 -0.52
N SER A 326 -13.73 -30.84 0.04
CA SER A 326 -14.39 -32.07 0.50
C SER A 326 -15.35 -31.76 1.64
N PHE A 327 -16.55 -32.31 1.57
CA PHE A 327 -17.53 -32.20 2.66
C PHE A 327 -18.42 -33.44 2.74
N ARG A 328 -19.07 -33.61 3.89
CA ARG A 328 -20.15 -34.57 4.11
C ARG A 328 -21.28 -33.92 4.90
N ARG A 329 -22.48 -34.49 4.80
CA ARG A 329 -23.64 -34.04 5.57
C ARG A 329 -23.77 -34.86 6.86
N GLU A 330 -23.93 -34.18 7.97
CA GLU A 330 -24.27 -34.79 9.27
C GLU A 330 -25.48 -34.03 9.84
N GLY A 331 -26.69 -34.57 9.63
CA GLY A 331 -27.93 -33.86 9.96
C GLY A 331 -28.09 -32.60 9.11
N GLU A 332 -28.20 -31.44 9.76
CA GLU A 332 -28.29 -30.12 9.10
C GLU A 332 -26.91 -29.48 8.84
N ALA A 333 -25.83 -30.10 9.35
CA ALA A 333 -24.48 -29.57 9.24
C ALA A 333 -23.73 -30.08 8.00
N PHE A 334 -22.91 -29.19 7.45
CA PHE A 334 -21.80 -29.53 6.58
C PHE A 334 -20.58 -29.76 7.45
N VAL A 335 -20.01 -30.98 7.38
CA VAL A 335 -18.68 -31.24 7.93
C VAL A 335 -17.69 -31.15 6.79
N VAL A 336 -16.96 -30.03 6.78
CA VAL A 336 -16.07 -29.61 5.72
C VAL A 336 -14.64 -30.00 6.08
N SER A 337 -13.92 -30.62 5.14
CA SER A 337 -12.52 -31.03 5.29
C SER A 337 -11.67 -30.21 4.31
N PRO A 338 -11.13 -29.05 4.73
CA PRO A 338 -10.34 -28.19 3.85
C PRO A 338 -9.09 -28.88 3.31
N SER A 339 -8.68 -28.50 2.11
CA SER A 339 -7.38 -28.92 1.56
C SER A 339 -6.24 -28.48 2.48
N VAL A 340 -5.24 -29.35 2.65
CA VAL A 340 -3.98 -29.01 3.34
C VAL A 340 -3.21 -27.86 2.66
N LEU A 341 -3.57 -27.50 1.44
CA LEU A 341 -3.03 -26.34 0.72
C LEU A 341 -3.73 -25.02 1.08
N ARG A 342 -4.92 -25.04 1.69
CA ARG A 342 -5.68 -23.87 2.13
C ARG A 342 -5.45 -23.62 3.62
N LEU A 343 -4.37 -22.90 3.92
CA LEU A 343 -3.92 -22.62 5.29
C LEU A 343 -4.86 -21.66 6.02
N ASP A 344 -5.59 -20.84 5.28
CA ASP A 344 -6.55 -19.84 5.73
C ASP A 344 -7.86 -20.43 6.25
N LEU A 345 -8.29 -21.59 5.74
CA LEU A 345 -9.54 -22.25 6.18
C LEU A 345 -9.34 -22.98 7.51
N ILE A 346 -9.54 -22.27 8.63
CA ILE A 346 -9.31 -22.78 9.99
C ILE A 346 -10.60 -22.90 10.82
N GLY A 347 -11.67 -22.19 10.44
CA GLY A 347 -12.92 -22.24 11.17
C GLY A 347 -14.15 -21.80 10.35
N PRO A 348 -15.33 -21.76 10.99
CA PRO A 348 -16.59 -21.53 10.28
C PRO A 348 -16.67 -20.16 9.59
N HIS A 349 -16.01 -19.13 10.12
CA HIS A 349 -16.04 -17.79 9.53
C HIS A 349 -15.30 -17.71 8.19
N ASP A 350 -14.22 -18.48 8.03
CA ASP A 350 -13.49 -18.55 6.75
C ASP A 350 -14.36 -19.20 5.67
N LEU A 351 -15.14 -20.22 6.04
CA LEU A 351 -16.10 -20.82 5.12
C LEU A 351 -17.26 -19.87 4.77
N VAL A 352 -17.72 -19.07 5.74
CA VAL A 352 -18.72 -18.02 5.46
C VAL A 352 -18.17 -17.01 4.44
N GLU A 353 -16.91 -16.59 4.58
CA GLU A 353 -16.25 -15.71 3.60
C GLU A 353 -16.22 -16.36 2.22
N GLU A 354 -15.72 -17.59 2.09
CA GLU A 354 -15.62 -18.30 0.82
C GLU A 354 -16.97 -18.47 0.13
N ILE A 355 -17.99 -18.88 0.89
CA ILE A 355 -19.34 -19.08 0.37
C ILE A 355 -19.92 -17.74 -0.11
N GLY A 356 -19.85 -16.71 0.73
CA GLY A 356 -20.39 -15.41 0.37
C GLY A 356 -19.66 -14.77 -0.82
N ARG A 357 -18.33 -14.95 -0.91
CA ARG A 357 -17.50 -14.44 -2.01
C ARG A 357 -17.86 -15.10 -3.34
N VAL A 358 -18.03 -16.43 -3.37
CA VAL A 358 -18.38 -17.15 -4.61
C VAL A 358 -19.84 -16.88 -5.01
N LEU A 359 -20.77 -16.80 -4.05
CA LEU A 359 -22.18 -16.49 -4.36
C LEU A 359 -22.40 -15.02 -4.72
N GLY A 360 -21.51 -14.12 -4.29
CA GLY A 360 -21.57 -12.68 -4.54
C GLY A 360 -22.13 -11.91 -3.34
N TYR A 361 -21.36 -10.92 -2.87
CA TYR A 361 -21.79 -10.03 -1.79
C TYR A 361 -22.90 -9.05 -2.19
N ASP A 362 -23.16 -8.87 -3.48
CA ASP A 362 -24.31 -8.13 -4.00
C ASP A 362 -25.66 -8.76 -3.60
N ARG A 363 -25.66 -10.04 -3.21
CA ARG A 363 -26.84 -10.77 -2.71
C ARG A 363 -27.08 -10.62 -1.21
N VAL A 364 -26.18 -9.94 -0.49
CA VAL A 364 -26.35 -9.63 0.94
C VAL A 364 -27.33 -8.47 1.11
N LEU A 365 -28.33 -8.63 1.98
CA LEU A 365 -29.35 -7.60 2.18
C LEU A 365 -28.81 -6.47 3.07
N PRO A 366 -28.92 -5.19 2.65
CA PRO A 366 -28.52 -4.07 3.49
C PRO A 366 -29.54 -3.87 4.61
N GLU A 367 -29.19 -4.27 5.83
CA GLU A 367 -29.98 -4.02 7.03
C GLU A 367 -29.30 -3.02 7.96
N LEU A 368 -30.02 -1.96 8.34
CA LEU A 368 -29.51 -1.00 9.31
C LEU A 368 -29.50 -1.63 10.71
N PRO A 369 -28.39 -1.53 11.46
CA PRO A 369 -28.35 -2.04 12.82
C PRO A 369 -29.31 -1.24 13.72
N ILE A 370 -30.06 -1.95 14.56
CA ILE A 370 -30.93 -1.33 15.55
C ILE A 370 -30.07 -0.86 16.74
N ILE A 371 -30.03 0.45 16.96
CA ILE A 371 -29.35 1.05 18.11
C ILE A 371 -30.39 1.25 19.23
N ASP A 372 -30.49 0.27 20.14
CA ASP A 372 -31.42 0.30 21.29
C ASP A 372 -30.70 0.66 22.60
N PHE A 373 -29.86 1.69 22.56
CA PHE A 373 -29.27 2.26 23.75
C PHE A 373 -29.14 3.77 23.62
N LYS A 374 -29.17 4.48 24.75
CA LYS A 374 -28.88 5.91 24.78
C LYS A 374 -27.37 6.12 24.65
N PRO A 375 -26.85 6.75 23.58
CA PRO A 375 -25.42 6.97 23.43
C PRO A 375 -24.90 7.89 24.55
N LYS A 376 -23.69 7.60 25.05
CA LYS A 376 -23.01 8.48 26.01
C LYS A 376 -22.50 9.71 25.26
N THR A 377 -22.82 10.89 25.79
CA THR A 377 -22.28 12.16 25.31
C THR A 377 -20.77 12.21 25.52
N ASN A 378 -20.00 12.51 24.47
CA ASN A 378 -18.57 12.77 24.57
C ASN A 378 -18.34 14.25 24.91
N GLU A 379 -18.13 14.57 26.18
CA GLU A 379 -17.97 15.93 26.65
C GLU A 379 -16.80 16.67 25.98
N ILE A 380 -15.66 16.00 25.78
CA ILE A 380 -14.47 16.56 25.12
C ILE A 380 -14.82 16.97 23.69
N PHE A 381 -15.54 16.11 22.96
CA PHE A 381 -15.98 16.42 21.60
C PHE A 381 -16.84 17.69 21.55
N TYR A 382 -17.81 17.83 22.47
CA TYR A 382 -18.66 19.02 22.51
C TYR A 382 -17.92 20.28 22.96
N ARG A 383 -16.92 20.17 23.85
CA ARG A 383 -16.02 21.26 24.21
C ARG A 383 -15.21 21.73 23.00
N ILE A 384 -14.62 20.80 22.23
CA ILE A 384 -13.89 21.12 20.99
C ILE A 384 -14.80 21.88 20.02
N LEU A 385 -16.00 21.36 19.75
CA LEU A 385 -16.93 22.01 18.84
C LEU A 385 -17.36 23.39 19.34
N SER A 386 -17.60 23.55 20.65
CA SER A 386 -17.98 24.84 21.24
C SER A 386 -16.84 25.86 21.16
N ALA A 387 -15.59 25.43 21.35
CA ALA A 387 -14.42 26.27 21.17
C ALA A 387 -14.26 26.72 19.70
N LYS A 388 -14.38 25.78 18.75
CA LYS A 388 -14.36 26.06 17.30
C LYS A 388 -15.45 27.05 16.90
N LYS A 389 -16.69 26.84 17.38
CA LYS A 389 -17.82 27.73 17.13
C LYS A 389 -17.52 29.15 17.61
N LYS A 390 -17.07 29.29 18.86
CA LYS A 390 -16.77 30.60 19.46
C LYS A 390 -15.69 31.36 18.68
N LEU A 391 -14.57 30.71 18.34
CA LEU A 391 -13.48 31.33 17.57
C LEU A 391 -13.92 31.69 16.14
N THR A 392 -14.77 30.86 15.53
CA THR A 392 -15.35 31.15 14.21
C THR A 392 -16.29 32.37 14.25
N GLU A 393 -17.15 32.48 15.27
CA GLU A 393 -18.01 33.65 15.50
C GLU A 393 -17.17 34.93 15.71
N ASP A 394 -16.00 34.81 16.34
CA ASP A 394 -15.01 35.87 16.51
C ASP A 394 -14.15 36.13 15.24
N ARG A 395 -14.51 35.49 14.12
CA ARG A 395 -13.90 35.59 12.78
C ARG A 395 -12.47 35.05 12.66
N PHE A 396 -12.08 34.10 13.51
CA PHE A 396 -10.85 33.34 13.29
C PHE A 396 -11.09 32.20 12.29
N ARG A 397 -10.04 31.83 11.54
CA ARG A 397 -10.04 30.69 10.63
C ARG A 397 -9.24 29.53 11.23
N GLU A 398 -9.79 28.33 11.16
CA GLU A 398 -9.10 27.15 11.66
C GLU A 398 -7.92 26.78 10.74
N VAL A 399 -6.79 26.46 11.34
CA VAL A 399 -5.61 25.88 10.67
C VAL A 399 -5.19 24.59 11.36
N TYR A 400 -4.48 23.72 10.65
CA TYR A 400 -3.91 22.48 11.18
C TYR A 400 -2.39 22.52 11.03
N THR A 401 -1.67 22.47 12.15
CA THR A 401 -0.21 22.48 12.15
C THR A 401 0.36 21.09 12.43
N TYR A 402 1.62 20.84 12.06
CA TYR A 402 2.23 19.53 12.26
C TYR A 402 2.36 19.19 13.74
N ALA A 403 1.93 17.98 14.13
CA ALA A 403 2.17 17.43 15.45
C ALA A 403 3.65 17.07 15.69
N PHE A 404 4.40 16.80 14.61
CA PHE A 404 5.80 16.43 14.68
C PHE A 404 6.73 17.64 14.50
N THR A 405 7.69 17.76 15.40
CA THR A 405 8.66 18.85 15.47
C THR A 405 10.07 18.28 15.59
N LYS A 406 11.07 19.17 15.48
CA LYS A 406 12.48 18.81 15.66
C LYS A 406 12.85 18.55 17.12
N LYS A 407 12.12 19.15 18.07
CA LYS A 407 12.38 19.10 19.51
C LYS A 407 11.08 19.08 20.28
N GLY A 408 11.04 18.29 21.33
CA GLY A 408 9.94 18.14 22.28
C GLY A 408 10.37 17.24 23.43
N GLU A 409 9.40 16.83 24.24
CA GLU A 409 9.64 15.93 25.39
C GLU A 409 9.43 14.45 25.03
N VAL A 410 8.64 14.17 23.99
CA VAL A 410 8.35 12.82 23.51
C VAL A 410 8.93 12.64 22.11
N TYR A 411 9.82 11.65 21.95
CA TYR A 411 10.45 11.32 20.66
C TYR A 411 9.90 10.02 20.10
N VAL A 412 9.64 10.01 18.79
CA VAL A 412 9.27 8.78 18.09
C VAL A 412 10.52 7.98 17.73
N ALA A 413 10.47 6.66 17.93
CA ALA A 413 11.63 5.78 17.70
C ALA A 413 12.14 5.80 16.25
N TYR A 414 11.26 6.08 15.29
CA TYR A 414 11.56 6.09 13.85
C TYR A 414 11.05 7.37 13.17
N GLY A 415 11.39 8.53 13.73
CA GLY A 415 11.02 9.84 13.17
C GLY A 415 11.81 10.21 11.92
N ALA A 416 11.18 10.92 10.99
CA ALA A 416 11.90 11.56 9.88
C ALA A 416 12.78 12.70 10.40
N LYS A 417 13.85 13.01 9.67
CA LYS A 417 14.78 14.10 10.04
C LYS A 417 14.04 15.44 10.17
N GLY A 418 14.15 16.10 11.31
CA GLY A 418 13.44 17.33 11.67
C GLY A 418 12.00 17.14 12.19
N LYS A 419 11.54 15.89 12.33
CA LYS A 419 10.21 15.47 12.80
C LYS A 419 10.31 14.33 13.83
N GLU A 420 11.36 14.35 14.63
CA GLU A 420 11.69 13.28 15.58
C GLU A 420 10.90 13.37 16.89
N ALA A 421 10.32 14.53 17.20
CA ALA A 421 9.61 14.78 18.45
C ALA A 421 8.15 15.17 18.22
N LEU A 422 7.32 15.05 19.27
CA LEU A 422 5.97 15.59 19.31
C LEU A 422 5.96 17.01 19.87
N ARG A 423 5.06 17.85 19.37
CA ARG A 423 4.89 19.24 19.83
C ARG A 423 4.45 19.29 21.30
N THR A 424 5.03 20.22 22.04
CA THR A 424 4.65 20.49 23.45
C THR A 424 3.64 21.62 23.58
N ASN A 425 3.35 22.32 22.48
CA ASN A 425 2.40 23.43 22.39
C ASN A 425 1.87 23.56 20.96
N LEU A 426 0.75 24.27 20.78
CA LEU A 426 0.20 24.64 19.47
C LEU A 426 0.81 25.95 18.94
N SER A 427 1.21 26.84 19.85
CA SER A 427 1.68 28.19 19.58
C SER A 427 2.79 28.27 18.53
N ASP A 428 3.76 27.37 18.56
CA ASP A 428 4.92 27.41 17.67
C ASP A 428 4.54 27.11 16.21
N GLY A 429 3.66 26.14 16.00
CA GLY A 429 3.09 25.87 14.68
C GLY A 429 2.21 27.03 14.22
N LEU A 430 1.40 27.58 15.12
CA LEU A 430 0.47 28.66 14.81
C LEU A 430 1.21 29.95 14.44
N LYS A 431 2.32 30.29 15.11
CA LYS A 431 3.20 31.41 14.72
C LYS A 431 3.77 31.26 13.32
N GLN A 432 4.22 30.07 12.96
CA GLN A 432 4.75 29.81 11.62
C GLN A 432 3.65 29.98 10.55
N ALA A 433 2.47 29.43 10.80
CA ALA A 433 1.31 29.60 9.92
C ALA A 433 0.91 31.08 9.81
N TYR A 434 0.88 31.81 10.92
CA TYR A 434 0.55 33.23 10.94
C TYR A 434 1.54 34.05 10.11
N GLU A 435 2.85 33.86 10.28
CA GLU A 435 3.85 34.61 9.52
C GLU A 435 3.77 34.34 8.02
N LEU A 436 3.57 33.08 7.61
CA LEU A 436 3.37 32.72 6.22
C LEU A 436 2.16 33.45 5.62
N ASN A 437 1.03 33.46 6.35
CA ASN A 437 -0.20 34.10 5.88
C ASN A 437 -0.10 35.63 5.93
N ARG A 438 0.53 36.21 6.96
CA ARG A 438 0.70 37.66 7.12
C ARG A 438 1.46 38.27 5.96
N LEU A 439 2.52 37.61 5.49
CA LEU A 439 3.29 38.05 4.33
C LEU A 439 2.46 38.06 3.04
N ASN A 440 1.48 37.16 2.94
CA ASN A 440 0.59 37.03 1.77
C ASN A 440 -0.77 37.72 1.95
N ALA A 441 -1.03 38.35 3.12
CA ALA A 441 -2.32 38.97 3.42
C ALA A 441 -2.80 39.96 2.34
N PRO A 442 -1.93 40.83 1.76
CA PRO A 442 -2.34 41.68 0.64
C PRO A 442 -2.85 40.89 -0.58
N LEU A 443 -2.16 39.80 -0.95
CA LEU A 443 -2.55 38.95 -2.07
C LEU A 443 -3.85 38.19 -1.81
N LEU A 444 -4.17 37.91 -0.55
CA LEU A 444 -5.43 37.29 -0.15
C LEU A 444 -6.57 38.29 -0.01
N GLY A 445 -6.31 39.60 -0.18
CA GLY A 445 -7.30 40.65 0.06
C GLY A 445 -7.67 40.81 1.53
N GLU A 446 -6.86 40.29 2.45
CA GLU A 446 -7.13 40.28 3.88
C GLU A 446 -6.37 41.41 4.58
N SER A 447 -7.09 42.23 5.36
CA SER A 447 -6.47 43.31 6.16
C SER A 447 -5.83 42.81 7.46
N GLU A 448 -6.27 41.64 7.93
CA GLU A 448 -5.83 41.04 9.19
C GLU A 448 -5.91 39.51 9.08
N ILE A 449 -4.87 38.83 9.55
CA ILE A 449 -4.89 37.38 9.68
C ILE A 449 -5.34 37.02 11.10
N LYS A 450 -6.37 36.18 11.19
CA LYS A 450 -6.86 35.62 12.44
C LYS A 450 -6.98 34.12 12.27
N ILE A 451 -6.13 33.37 12.97
CA ILE A 451 -6.09 31.92 12.85
C ILE A 451 -6.14 31.24 14.22
N PHE A 452 -6.69 30.04 14.25
CA PHE A 452 -6.74 29.24 15.47
C PHE A 452 -6.56 27.75 15.18
N GLU A 453 -6.19 26.99 16.20
CA GLU A 453 -6.12 25.53 16.17
C GLU A 453 -6.65 24.98 17.49
N VAL A 454 -7.42 23.89 17.42
CA VAL A 454 -7.73 23.03 18.56
C VAL A 454 -7.07 21.69 18.31
N GLY A 455 -6.16 21.26 19.17
CA GLY A 455 -5.38 20.06 18.92
C GLY A 455 -4.58 19.58 20.12
N ASN A 456 -4.01 18.38 19.98
CA ASN A 456 -3.30 17.74 21.08
C ASN A 456 -1.85 18.19 21.16
N VAL A 457 -1.34 18.26 22.39
CA VAL A 457 0.05 18.55 22.75
C VAL A 457 0.57 17.49 23.72
N PHE A 458 1.90 17.34 23.75
CA PHE A 458 2.58 16.24 24.45
C PHE A 458 3.67 16.82 25.37
N PRO A 459 3.29 17.41 26.52
CA PRO A 459 4.22 18.14 27.39
C PRO A 459 5.15 17.23 28.19
N ALA A 460 4.84 15.93 28.32
CA ALA A 460 5.69 14.94 28.97
C ALA A 460 5.36 13.52 28.49
N ALA A 461 6.24 12.56 28.79
CA ALA A 461 6.00 11.15 28.46
C ALA A 461 4.71 10.64 29.13
N GLY A 462 3.79 10.11 28.33
CA GLY A 462 2.50 9.59 28.80
C GLY A 462 1.45 10.67 29.12
N VAL A 463 1.75 11.95 28.84
CA VAL A 463 0.81 13.05 29.02
C VAL A 463 0.38 13.57 27.65
N GLU A 464 -0.94 13.59 27.42
CA GLU A 464 -1.59 14.14 26.23
C GLU A 464 -2.71 15.07 26.68
N GLU A 465 -2.66 16.31 26.21
CA GLU A 465 -3.61 17.36 26.56
C GLU A 465 -4.18 17.98 25.28
N THR A 466 -5.46 18.33 25.28
CA THR A 466 -6.06 19.10 24.17
C THR A 466 -6.00 20.58 24.50
N HIS A 467 -5.34 21.35 23.65
CA HIS A 467 -5.21 22.80 23.79
C HIS A 467 -6.06 23.54 22.75
N VAL A 468 -6.37 24.79 23.07
CA VAL A 468 -6.93 25.78 22.15
C VAL A 468 -5.93 26.91 22.02
N ALA A 469 -5.46 27.17 20.80
CA ALA A 469 -4.57 28.28 20.51
C ALA A 469 -5.14 29.16 19.40
N TRP A 470 -4.98 30.48 19.54
CA TRP A 470 -5.40 31.45 18.52
C TRP A 470 -4.37 32.58 18.41
N MET A 471 -4.25 33.14 17.22
CA MET A 471 -3.29 34.18 16.91
C MET A 471 -3.88 35.23 15.97
N ASP A 472 -3.69 36.48 16.36
CA ASP A 472 -3.95 37.67 15.55
C ASP A 472 -2.78 38.64 15.66
N LYS A 473 -2.93 39.89 15.20
CA LYS A 473 -1.89 40.92 15.29
C LYS A 473 -1.41 41.25 16.71
N LYS A 474 -2.16 40.88 17.75
CA LYS A 474 -1.79 41.08 19.17
C LYS A 474 -0.86 39.99 19.69
N GLY A 475 -0.71 38.88 18.95
CA GLY A 475 0.13 37.74 19.30
C GLY A 475 -0.67 36.46 19.50
N VAL A 476 0.04 35.40 19.86
CA VAL A 476 -0.54 34.08 20.12
C VAL A 476 -1.05 33.99 21.56
N GLN A 477 -2.15 33.27 21.74
CA GLN A 477 -2.67 32.82 23.03
C GLN A 477 -2.89 31.32 22.96
N GLU A 478 -2.69 30.62 24.08
CA GLU A 478 -2.87 29.18 24.19
C GLU A 478 -3.24 28.82 25.63
N MET A 479 -4.18 27.89 25.79
CA MET A 479 -4.59 27.31 27.07
C MET A 479 -5.20 25.93 26.85
N THR A 480 -5.45 25.19 27.93
CA THR A 480 -6.12 23.89 27.85
C THR A 480 -7.56 24.07 27.36
N LEU A 481 -8.12 23.02 26.74
CA LEU A 481 -9.51 23.02 26.30
C LEU A 481 -10.46 23.24 27.48
N GLU A 482 -10.18 22.62 28.63
CA GLU A 482 -10.98 22.79 29.85
C GLU A 482 -11.00 24.25 30.33
N GLU A 483 -9.86 24.93 30.29
CA GLU A 483 -9.74 26.34 30.66
C GLU A 483 -10.48 27.24 29.67
N TYR A 484 -10.28 27.03 28.37
CA TYR A 484 -10.91 27.85 27.33
C TYR A 484 -12.43 27.77 27.39
N THR A 485 -12.98 26.58 27.62
CA THR A 485 -14.43 26.36 27.59
C THR A 485 -15.08 26.47 28.96
N LYS A 486 -14.39 26.97 29.99
CA LYS A 486 -14.92 27.08 31.36
C LYS A 486 -16.17 27.95 31.44
N ASP A 487 -16.20 29.03 30.67
CA ASP A 487 -17.28 30.03 30.66
C ASP A 487 -18.12 29.99 29.36
N ILE A 488 -17.99 28.90 28.58
CA ILE A 488 -18.73 28.68 27.33
C ILE A 488 -19.84 27.66 27.60
N GLU A 489 -21.05 27.95 27.11
CA GLU A 489 -22.13 26.96 27.13
C GLU A 489 -21.78 25.79 26.21
N ILE A 490 -21.58 24.62 26.81
CA ILE A 490 -21.22 23.41 26.07
C ILE A 490 -22.47 22.81 25.46
N GLY A 491 -22.50 22.71 24.13
CA GLY A 491 -23.58 22.06 23.42
C GLY A 491 -23.78 20.60 23.86
N SER A 492 -25.01 20.10 23.73
CA SER A 492 -25.37 18.72 24.10
C SER A 492 -25.89 17.88 22.94
N SER A 493 -25.97 18.47 21.73
CA SER A 493 -26.38 17.80 20.49
C SER A 493 -25.69 18.41 19.27
N TYR A 494 -25.53 17.64 18.20
CA TYR A 494 -24.84 18.07 16.96
C TYR A 494 -25.49 19.33 16.35
N ASP A 495 -26.82 19.41 16.40
CA ASP A 495 -27.63 20.53 15.87
C ASP A 495 -27.41 21.85 16.62
N THR A 496 -26.86 21.83 17.83
CA THR A 496 -26.63 23.03 18.64
C THR A 496 -25.28 23.70 18.41
N VAL A 497 -24.33 23.01 17.73
CA VAL A 497 -22.93 23.46 17.67
C VAL A 497 -22.44 23.83 16.28
N LEU A 498 -23.04 23.31 15.22
CA LEU A 498 -22.72 23.79 13.86
C LEU A 498 -23.59 25.00 13.51
N PRO A 499 -23.01 26.10 12.99
CA PRO A 499 -23.82 27.16 12.41
C PRO A 499 -24.64 26.57 11.26
N ASN A 500 -25.94 26.88 11.23
CA ASN A 500 -26.79 26.59 10.07
C ASN A 500 -26.03 27.03 8.82
N SER A 501 -25.81 26.06 7.92
CA SER A 501 -25.11 26.17 6.64
C SER A 501 -24.87 27.62 6.23
N LEU A 502 -23.63 28.09 6.40
CA LEU A 502 -23.17 29.24 5.64
C LEU A 502 -23.36 28.85 4.17
N GLU A 503 -24.27 29.50 3.46
CA GLU A 503 -24.32 29.44 2.00
C GLU A 503 -22.96 29.91 1.50
N LEU A 504 -22.03 28.97 1.33
CA LEU A 504 -20.76 29.24 0.68
C LEU A 504 -21.12 29.58 -0.76
N LYS A 505 -20.98 30.86 -1.12
CA LYS A 505 -20.97 31.24 -2.53
C LYS A 505 -19.90 30.39 -3.21
N SER A 506 -20.30 29.59 -4.19
CA SER A 506 -19.36 28.83 -4.99
C SER A 506 -18.49 29.82 -5.76
N GLU A 507 -17.29 30.10 -5.29
CA GLU A 507 -16.29 30.74 -6.13
C GLU A 507 -15.69 29.68 -7.05
N ASN A 508 -15.65 29.97 -8.35
CA ASN A 508 -14.94 29.13 -9.29
C ASN A 508 -13.46 29.17 -8.93
N PHE A 509 -12.84 27.99 -8.80
CA PHE A 509 -11.41 27.89 -8.59
C PHE A 509 -10.67 28.65 -9.69
N SER A 510 -9.81 29.57 -9.29
CA SER A 510 -8.84 30.19 -10.17
C SER A 510 -7.44 29.69 -9.77
N PRO A 511 -6.58 29.32 -10.73
CA PRO A 511 -5.21 28.96 -10.40
C PRO A 511 -4.52 30.14 -9.71
N TRP A 512 -3.56 29.86 -8.85
CA TRP A 512 -2.69 30.87 -8.25
C TRP A 512 -1.43 31.03 -9.09
N SER A 513 -0.96 32.26 -9.26
CA SER A 513 0.33 32.47 -9.93
C SER A 513 1.49 31.95 -9.06
N GLN A 514 2.47 31.33 -9.72
CA GLN A 514 3.73 30.91 -9.09
C GLN A 514 4.77 32.05 -9.02
N TYR A 515 4.48 33.20 -9.64
CA TYR A 515 5.38 34.34 -9.70
C TYR A 515 5.14 35.31 -8.54
N PRO A 516 6.17 36.02 -8.05
CA PRO A 516 6.03 36.98 -6.96
C PRO A 516 5.03 38.11 -7.29
N PHE A 517 4.31 38.59 -6.27
CA PHE A 517 3.49 39.78 -6.38
C PHE A 517 4.26 41.04 -5.92
N ILE A 518 3.85 42.21 -6.41
CA ILE A 518 4.36 43.52 -5.99
C ILE A 518 3.20 44.32 -5.39
N VAL A 519 3.41 44.91 -4.21
CA VAL A 519 2.42 45.79 -3.57
C VAL A 519 2.82 47.25 -3.80
N ARG A 520 1.83 48.08 -4.15
CA ARG A 520 1.97 49.54 -4.17
C ARG A 520 0.79 50.18 -3.45
N ASP A 521 1.11 51.17 -2.63
CA ASP A 521 0.12 52.02 -1.98
C ASP A 521 0.18 53.41 -2.65
N ILE A 522 -0.97 54.00 -2.91
CA ILE A 522 -1.11 55.37 -3.42
C ILE A 522 -1.97 56.18 -2.45
N SER A 523 -1.43 57.30 -1.99
CA SER A 523 -2.12 58.22 -1.10
C SER A 523 -2.46 59.51 -1.82
N MET A 524 -3.59 60.12 -1.47
CA MET A 524 -4.00 61.38 -2.09
C MET A 524 -4.87 62.20 -1.15
N TRP A 525 -4.80 63.53 -1.32
CA TRP A 525 -5.73 64.47 -0.74
C TRP A 525 -6.89 64.73 -1.69
N VAL A 526 -8.10 64.60 -1.15
CA VAL A 526 -9.36 64.88 -1.84
C VAL A 526 -10.19 65.89 -1.04
N PRO A 527 -11.10 66.65 -1.68
CA PRO A 527 -12.11 67.43 -0.97
C PRO A 527 -12.89 66.56 0.01
N SER A 528 -13.28 67.09 1.18
CA SER A 528 -14.05 66.33 2.17
C SER A 528 -15.40 65.78 1.65
N SER A 529 -15.92 66.30 0.53
CA SER A 529 -17.14 65.79 -0.12
C SER A 529 -16.91 64.54 -0.98
N THR A 530 -15.65 64.21 -1.33
CA THR A 530 -15.32 63.08 -2.21
C THR A 530 -15.43 61.77 -1.45
N THR A 531 -16.12 60.80 -2.05
CA THR A 531 -16.36 59.48 -1.46
C THR A 531 -15.24 58.49 -1.78
N GLU A 532 -15.10 57.44 -0.96
CA GLU A 532 -14.15 56.34 -1.22
C GLU A 532 -14.46 55.65 -2.56
N SER A 533 -15.75 55.39 -2.83
CA SER A 533 -16.20 54.75 -4.07
C SER A 533 -15.81 55.53 -5.30
N GLU A 534 -15.91 56.86 -5.28
CA GLU A 534 -15.52 57.73 -6.40
C GLU A 534 -14.03 57.55 -6.75
N VAL A 535 -13.16 57.52 -5.75
CA VAL A 535 -11.72 57.30 -5.96
C VAL A 535 -11.44 55.86 -6.39
N SER A 536 -12.12 54.88 -5.78
CA SER A 536 -11.98 53.46 -6.13
C SER A 536 -12.36 53.19 -7.59
N GLU A 537 -13.43 53.80 -8.10
CA GLU A 537 -13.86 53.69 -9.50
C GLU A 537 -12.81 54.26 -10.45
N ILE A 538 -12.26 55.45 -10.17
CA ILE A 538 -11.20 56.06 -10.98
C ILE A 538 -9.97 55.14 -11.04
N ILE A 539 -9.57 54.53 -9.91
CA ILE A 539 -8.43 53.61 -9.89
C ILE A 539 -8.74 52.34 -10.71
N LYS A 540 -9.93 51.75 -10.54
CA LYS A 540 -10.33 50.52 -11.27
C LYS A 540 -10.34 50.70 -12.79
N GLU A 541 -10.79 51.86 -13.27
CA GLU A 541 -10.79 52.18 -14.71
C GLU A 541 -9.38 52.30 -15.30
N ASN A 542 -8.36 52.52 -14.47
CA ASN A 542 -7.00 52.88 -14.91
C ASN A 542 -5.90 51.92 -14.46
N MET A 543 -6.19 50.90 -13.64
CA MET A 543 -5.19 50.01 -13.04
C MET A 543 -4.62 48.93 -13.99
N GLY A 544 -5.34 48.63 -15.07
CA GLY A 544 -4.96 47.60 -16.04
C GLY A 544 -5.05 46.17 -15.50
N ASN A 545 -4.64 45.20 -16.31
CA ASN A 545 -4.84 43.77 -16.04
C ASN A 545 -3.78 43.13 -15.11
N LEU A 546 -2.74 43.87 -14.76
CA LEU A 546 -1.68 43.37 -13.87
C LEU A 546 -2.06 43.44 -12.40
N VAL A 547 -3.08 44.24 -12.04
CA VAL A 547 -3.60 44.30 -10.68
C VAL A 547 -4.55 43.12 -10.45
N VAL A 548 -4.15 42.23 -9.55
CA VAL A 548 -4.92 41.02 -9.20
C VAL A 548 -5.78 41.21 -7.95
N VAL A 549 -5.42 42.17 -7.07
CA VAL A 549 -6.20 42.54 -5.88
C VAL A 549 -6.17 44.05 -5.67
N GLY A 550 -7.32 44.63 -5.34
CA GLY A 550 -7.52 46.07 -5.08
C GLY A 550 -8.31 46.78 -6.19
N PRO A 551 -8.47 48.11 -6.12
CA PRO A 551 -7.98 49.00 -5.08
C PRO A 551 -8.69 48.77 -3.73
N SER A 552 -7.91 48.60 -2.67
CA SER A 552 -8.42 48.43 -1.30
C SER A 552 -8.04 49.63 -0.44
N LEU A 553 -9.00 50.29 0.22
CA LEU A 553 -8.69 51.37 1.15
C LEU A 553 -7.96 50.81 2.37
N VAL A 554 -6.76 51.33 2.64
CA VAL A 554 -5.92 50.89 3.77
C VAL A 554 -5.85 51.90 4.91
N ASP A 555 -6.00 53.19 4.60
CA ASP A 555 -6.02 54.26 5.61
C ASP A 555 -6.85 55.45 5.12
N SER A 556 -7.50 56.13 6.07
CA SER A 556 -8.20 57.38 5.81
C SER A 556 -8.21 58.28 7.04
N PHE A 557 -7.92 59.56 6.86
CA PHE A 557 -8.04 60.55 7.92
C PHE A 557 -8.34 61.94 7.35
N GLU A 558 -8.86 62.83 8.18
CA GLU A 558 -9.22 64.19 7.79
C GLU A 558 -8.32 65.22 8.47
N LYS A 559 -7.90 66.24 7.72
CA LYS A 559 -7.09 67.35 8.23
C LYS A 559 -7.36 68.61 7.42
N GLU A 560 -7.55 69.75 8.10
CA GLU A 560 -7.65 71.08 7.48
C GLU A 560 -8.70 71.18 6.34
N GLY A 561 -9.82 70.46 6.46
CA GLY A 561 -10.91 70.48 5.47
C GLY A 561 -10.63 69.67 4.19
N LYS A 562 -9.59 68.83 4.19
CA LYS A 562 -9.31 67.81 3.16
C LYS A 562 -9.33 66.41 3.79
N LYS A 563 -9.67 65.40 2.99
CA LYS A 563 -9.61 63.99 3.36
C LYS A 563 -8.41 63.35 2.68
N SER A 564 -7.57 62.64 3.43
CA SER A 564 -6.51 61.79 2.90
C SER A 564 -7.05 60.38 2.73
N LEU A 565 -6.91 59.81 1.54
CA LEU A 565 -7.27 58.42 1.25
C LEU A 565 -6.04 57.68 0.73
N ALA A 566 -5.75 56.51 1.31
CA ALA A 566 -4.67 55.62 0.87
C ALA A 566 -5.24 54.30 0.34
N PHE A 567 -4.93 53.98 -0.90
CA PHE A 567 -5.35 52.73 -1.55
C PHE A 567 -4.17 51.82 -1.82
N ARG A 568 -4.38 50.52 -1.63
CA ARG A 568 -3.42 49.46 -1.95
C ARG A 568 -3.82 48.74 -3.22
N LEU A 569 -2.81 48.40 -4.02
CA LEU A 569 -2.89 47.63 -5.25
C LEU A 569 -1.86 46.49 -5.20
N VAL A 570 -2.28 45.29 -5.59
CA VAL A 570 -1.42 44.11 -5.68
C VAL A 570 -1.27 43.71 -7.13
N PHE A 571 -0.04 43.73 -7.61
CA PHE A 571 0.33 43.40 -8.97
C PHE A 571 0.90 42.00 -9.04
N GLN A 572 0.44 41.17 -9.97
CA GLN A 572 1.00 39.84 -10.20
C GLN A 572 0.76 39.41 -11.66
N SER A 573 1.69 38.67 -12.25
CA SER A 573 1.47 38.01 -13.54
C SER A 573 1.41 36.50 -13.37
N PHE A 574 0.72 35.81 -14.28
CA PHE A 574 0.60 34.34 -14.31
C PHE A 574 1.67 33.66 -15.16
N ASP A 575 2.48 34.42 -15.90
CA ASP A 575 3.43 33.93 -16.90
C ASP A 575 4.89 34.34 -16.65
N ARG A 576 5.14 35.32 -15.77
CA ARG A 576 6.49 35.83 -15.47
C ARG A 576 6.54 36.64 -14.17
N THR A 577 7.75 36.88 -13.68
CA THR A 577 8.00 37.87 -12.62
C THR A 577 7.87 39.28 -13.17
N LEU A 578 7.05 40.12 -12.53
CA LEU A 578 6.90 41.53 -12.91
C LEU A 578 8.14 42.35 -12.56
N THR A 579 8.46 43.32 -13.42
CA THR A 579 9.50 44.31 -13.16
C THR A 579 8.91 45.58 -12.55
N ASP A 580 9.74 46.36 -11.83
CA ASP A 580 9.32 47.66 -11.29
C ASP A 580 8.89 48.65 -12.38
N VAL A 581 9.40 48.52 -13.61
CA VAL A 581 9.06 49.37 -14.75
C VAL A 581 7.62 49.12 -15.21
N GLU A 582 7.23 47.85 -15.38
CA GLU A 582 5.87 47.47 -15.76
C GLU A 582 4.84 47.94 -14.72
N VAL A 583 5.16 47.81 -13.42
CA VAL A 583 4.29 48.32 -12.35
C VAL A 583 4.23 49.85 -12.36
N ALA A 584 5.35 50.53 -12.61
CA ALA A 584 5.40 51.99 -12.67
C ALA A 584 4.54 52.56 -13.81
N GLU A 585 4.45 51.90 -14.95
CA GLU A 585 3.57 52.30 -16.06
C GLU A 585 2.10 52.33 -15.64
N SER A 586 1.61 51.25 -15.00
CA SER A 586 0.25 51.20 -14.45
C SER A 586 0.04 52.26 -13.37
N MET A 587 0.99 52.43 -12.45
CA MET A 587 0.88 53.44 -11.38
C MET A 587 0.85 54.87 -11.92
N ASN A 588 1.61 55.18 -12.98
CA ASN A 588 1.61 56.49 -13.62
C ASN A 588 0.26 56.79 -14.30
N SER A 589 -0.36 55.78 -14.93
CA SER A 589 -1.70 55.90 -15.52
C SER A 589 -2.76 56.26 -14.47
N ILE A 590 -2.75 55.55 -13.34
CA ILE A 590 -3.63 55.83 -12.19
C ILE A 590 -3.39 57.23 -11.64
N THR A 591 -2.12 57.57 -11.37
CA THR A 591 -1.70 58.86 -10.81
C THR A 591 -2.18 60.03 -11.67
N LYS A 592 -1.99 59.95 -12.99
CA LYS A 592 -2.41 60.98 -13.93
C LYS A 592 -3.93 61.18 -13.90
N SER A 593 -4.70 60.10 -13.91
CA SER A 593 -6.17 60.15 -13.91
C SER A 593 -6.73 60.78 -12.63
N LEU A 594 -6.09 60.53 -11.49
CA LEU A 594 -6.43 61.16 -10.21
C LEU A 594 -6.07 62.65 -10.19
N GLN A 595 -4.92 63.04 -10.75
CA GLN A 595 -4.51 64.44 -10.89
C GLN A 595 -5.41 65.23 -11.84
N ASP A 596 -5.86 64.62 -12.94
CA ASP A 596 -6.78 65.24 -13.91
C ASP A 596 -8.15 65.56 -13.26
N LYS A 597 -8.51 64.83 -12.20
CA LYS A 597 -9.67 65.12 -11.33
C LYS A 597 -9.44 66.21 -10.29
N GLY A 598 -8.21 66.73 -10.18
CA GLY A 598 -7.83 67.76 -9.23
C GLY A 598 -7.43 67.22 -7.85
N PHE A 599 -7.14 65.92 -7.73
CA PHE A 599 -6.63 65.33 -6.49
C PHE A 599 -5.11 65.50 -6.37
N GLU A 600 -4.64 65.67 -5.15
CA GLU A 600 -3.22 65.92 -4.86
C GLU A 600 -2.58 64.64 -4.32
N ILE A 601 -1.74 64.00 -5.13
CA ILE A 601 -1.04 62.75 -4.78
C ILE A 601 0.04 63.01 -3.74
N ARG A 602 0.14 62.13 -2.75
CA ARG A 602 1.01 62.24 -1.58
C ARG A 602 2.01 61.10 -1.48
#